data_AF-A0A1H6D5S1-F1
#
_entry.id   AF-A0A1H6D5S1-F1
#
_cell.length_a   1.000
_cell.length_b   1.000
_cell.length_c   1.000
_cell.angle_alpha   90.00
_cell.angle_beta   90.00
_cell.angle_gamma   90.00
#
_symmetry.space_group_name_H-M   'P 1'
#
loop_
_entity.id
_entity.type
_entity.pdbx_description
1 polymer ?
#
loop_
_entity_poly.entity_id
_entity_poly.type
_entity_poly.pdbx_seq_one_letter_code
_entity_poly.pdbx_strand_id
1 'polypeptide(L)'
;MHRNASSPPLRSLGNVALVLLLTVLCCMGLKPATAHAAAGTFRNPLGTSPDPSMTYYQGNYYLAATEGDAVRIAVAPTLGDMLTAPRVTVWQDTDASRNQQVWAPSFYLIDGHWYIYYTADNGVDDNHRLYVVESEGTDPLGPYHFKAELQAPNAPDEWAIDPVLLRQSDNSLYLLWSGAGTEGHNLIYIAPMSNPWTVSGNRVYLPTDGGCSTIREAPSILQHNGTTYLVYSTCDTGLPDYQLWMKSLPSGADPLQPGNWTQHAGAVFSRNDATGVWGPGSNGFFKSPDGTQDWIVYHGKNTSSYTYDGRTTRAQKISWKADGTPDFGSPLAAGATQDLPSGDPGGGSYWINDTNTSSGSGSVAYTGDWNSGSGCGVQCFWSDDHWSAESGATATWTFTGTKIALLSVRDTGNGIAAFSVDGGAETTRDYYGAIRMGEQLNYVSPELPYGTHTLRVRVTGTKDASSGAAFVSIDRAEVYSN
;
A
#
# COMPACT_ATOMS: atom_id res chain seq x y z
N MET A 1 -2.29 43.85 97.90
CA MET A 1 -3.77 43.97 97.99
C MET A 1 -4.34 44.09 96.58
N HIS A 2 -5.32 43.23 96.27
CA HIS A 2 -6.37 43.25 95.23
C HIS A 2 -6.16 43.73 93.77
N ARG A 3 -6.14 42.73 92.86
CA ARG A 3 -7.07 42.41 91.74
C ARG A 3 -7.58 43.47 90.73
N ASN A 4 -7.26 43.16 89.45
CA ASN A 4 -8.09 42.97 88.24
C ASN A 4 -8.73 44.13 87.42
N ALA A 5 -8.37 44.07 86.13
CA ALA A 5 -9.18 44.01 84.90
C ALA A 5 -9.80 45.29 84.31
N SER A 6 -9.41 45.64 83.07
CA SER A 6 -10.10 45.24 81.82
C SER A 6 -9.56 46.02 80.60
N SER A 7 -9.62 45.37 79.44
CA SER A 7 -8.90 45.64 78.19
C SER A 7 -9.58 46.68 77.25
N PRO A 8 -8.90 47.13 76.17
CA PRO A 8 -9.11 48.43 75.52
C PRO A 8 -9.85 48.35 74.17
N PRO A 9 -9.94 49.48 73.41
CA PRO A 9 -10.08 49.35 71.97
C PRO A 9 -9.20 50.27 71.09
N LEU A 10 -8.90 49.68 69.92
CA LEU A 10 -8.82 50.25 68.57
C LEU A 10 -7.67 51.19 68.18
N ARG A 11 -6.90 50.77 67.16
CA ARG A 11 -6.77 51.47 65.85
C ARG A 11 -5.88 50.73 64.82
N SER A 12 -6.47 50.55 63.63
CA SER A 12 -5.94 50.75 62.26
C SER A 12 -4.58 50.16 61.82
N LEU A 13 -4.61 49.41 60.71
CA LEU A 13 -3.84 49.58 59.45
C LEU A 13 -4.28 48.43 58.49
N GLY A 14 -4.89 48.69 57.33
CA GLY A 14 -4.17 48.79 56.04
C GLY A 14 -4.31 47.48 55.23
N ASN A 15 -5.38 47.35 54.43
CA ASN A 15 -5.62 46.17 53.58
C ASN A 15 -4.96 46.34 52.20
N VAL A 16 -3.98 45.49 51.89
CA VAL A 16 -3.50 45.21 50.54
C VAL A 16 -4.38 44.10 49.95
N ALA A 17 -5.11 44.39 48.87
CA ALA A 17 -5.91 43.40 48.17
C ALA A 17 -5.04 42.58 47.21
N LEU A 18 -4.88 41.29 47.51
CA LEU A 18 -4.27 40.30 46.63
C LEU A 18 -5.34 39.79 45.64
N VAL A 19 -5.21 40.12 44.36
CA VAL A 19 -6.07 39.57 43.30
C VAL A 19 -5.56 38.17 42.95
N LEU A 20 -6.25 37.13 43.41
CA LEU A 20 -6.05 35.76 42.93
C LEU A 20 -6.72 35.63 41.56
N LEU A 21 -5.93 35.51 40.51
CA LEU A 21 -6.42 35.12 39.18
C LEU A 21 -6.60 33.59 39.16
N LEU A 22 -7.84 33.11 39.32
CA LEU A 22 -8.16 31.71 39.02
C LEU A 22 -8.18 31.54 37.49
N THR A 23 -7.11 31.00 36.91
CA THR A 23 -7.17 30.38 35.59
C THR A 23 -7.99 29.09 35.70
N VAL A 24 -9.26 29.17 35.29
CA VAL A 24 -10.06 27.99 34.97
C VAL A 24 -9.44 27.37 33.72
N LEU A 25 -8.61 26.35 33.93
CA LEU A 25 -8.17 25.48 32.84
C LEU A 25 -9.41 24.73 32.37
N CYS A 26 -10.04 25.21 31.30
CA CYS A 26 -11.11 24.50 30.62
C CYS A 26 -10.46 23.28 29.97
N CYS A 27 -10.33 22.19 30.71
CA CYS A 27 -10.15 20.85 30.16
C CYS A 27 -11.39 20.57 29.30
N MET A 28 -11.39 21.04 28.06
CA MET A 28 -12.21 20.43 27.02
C MET A 28 -11.68 19.02 26.88
N GLY A 29 -12.30 18.08 27.59
CA GLY A 29 -12.11 16.68 27.33
C GLY A 29 -12.44 16.46 25.86
N LEU A 30 -11.42 16.11 25.07
CA LEU A 30 -11.65 15.48 23.77
C LEU A 30 -12.55 14.29 24.05
N LYS A 31 -13.83 14.41 23.70
CA LYS A 31 -14.68 13.24 23.61
C LYS A 31 -13.99 12.31 22.61
N PRO A 32 -13.81 11.01 22.92
CA PRO A 32 -13.35 10.07 21.91
C PRO A 32 -14.26 10.24 20.70
N ALA A 33 -13.66 10.48 19.53
CA ALA A 33 -14.40 10.54 18.29
C ALA A 33 -15.23 9.26 18.22
N THR A 34 -16.56 9.41 18.16
CA THR A 34 -17.43 8.27 17.92
C THR A 34 -17.06 7.72 16.56
N ALA A 35 -16.43 6.54 16.53
CA ALA A 35 -16.16 5.80 15.32
C ALA A 35 -17.46 5.73 14.51
N HIS A 36 -17.54 6.46 13.41
CA HIS A 36 -18.58 6.23 12.43
C HIS A 36 -18.15 5.00 11.64
N ALA A 37 -19.02 4.00 11.58
CA ALA A 37 -18.86 2.94 10.61
C ALA A 37 -18.71 3.57 9.22
N ALA A 38 -17.63 3.25 8.52
CA ALA A 38 -17.44 3.72 7.15
C ALA A 38 -18.59 3.22 6.29
N ALA A 39 -19.15 4.11 5.46
CA ALA A 39 -20.21 3.75 4.54
C ALA A 39 -19.57 3.30 3.22
N GLY A 40 -19.58 1.99 2.95
CA GLY A 40 -19.21 1.45 1.64
C GLY A 40 -18.19 0.31 1.71
N THR A 41 -17.88 -0.22 0.54
CA THR A 41 -16.99 -1.36 0.36
C THR A 41 -15.99 -1.10 -0.76
N PHE A 42 -14.85 -1.78 -0.73
CA PHE A 42 -13.88 -1.79 -1.82
C PHE A 42 -13.39 -3.21 -2.11
N ARG A 43 -12.61 -3.34 -3.19
CA ARG A 43 -11.97 -4.58 -3.63
C ARG A 43 -10.54 -4.33 -4.06
N ASN A 44 -9.74 -5.37 -3.97
CA ASN A 44 -8.39 -5.36 -4.54
C ASN A 44 -8.47 -5.58 -6.07
N PRO A 45 -7.37 -5.44 -6.81
CA PRO A 45 -6.17 -4.71 -6.39
C PRO A 45 -6.43 -3.20 -6.29
N LEU A 46 -5.59 -2.49 -5.52
CA LEU A 46 -5.55 -1.04 -5.45
C LEU A 46 -4.60 -0.42 -6.51
N GLY A 47 -3.90 -1.26 -7.27
CA GLY A 47 -2.94 -0.83 -8.28
C GLY A 47 -2.20 -2.02 -8.88
N THR A 48 -1.51 -1.79 -10.00
CA THR A 48 -0.82 -2.83 -10.77
C THR A 48 0.68 -2.89 -10.50
N SER A 49 1.16 -2.21 -9.47
CA SER A 49 2.59 -2.10 -9.14
C SER A 49 2.93 -2.83 -7.84
N PRO A 50 4.16 -3.35 -7.70
CA PRO A 50 4.65 -3.94 -6.47
C PRO A 50 5.20 -2.90 -5.47
N ASP A 51 5.53 -3.38 -4.28
CA ASP A 51 6.27 -2.67 -3.23
C ASP A 51 5.55 -1.43 -2.69
N PRO A 52 4.28 -1.58 -2.25
CA PRO A 52 3.48 -0.46 -1.84
C PRO A 52 3.87 0.08 -0.47
N SER A 53 3.88 1.40 -0.36
CA SER A 53 3.79 2.12 0.92
C SER A 53 2.60 3.07 0.88
N MET A 54 1.88 3.17 2.00
CA MET A 54 0.64 3.94 2.05
C MET A 54 0.48 4.66 3.40
N THR A 55 -0.15 5.83 3.37
CA THR A 55 -0.55 6.55 4.57
C THR A 55 -1.83 7.35 4.32
N TYR A 56 -2.56 7.67 5.39
CA TYR A 56 -3.66 8.62 5.34
C TYR A 56 -3.22 9.94 5.98
N TYR A 57 -3.41 11.03 5.27
CA TYR A 57 -2.99 12.35 5.71
C TYR A 57 -3.94 13.44 5.21
N GLN A 58 -4.38 14.33 6.09
CA GLN A 58 -5.19 15.51 5.77
C GLN A 58 -6.31 15.27 4.73
N GLY A 59 -7.10 14.20 4.90
CA GLY A 59 -8.26 13.93 4.06
C GLY A 59 -8.05 12.91 2.94
N ASN A 60 -6.80 12.51 2.66
CA ASN A 60 -6.51 11.61 1.53
C ASN A 60 -5.61 10.44 1.93
N TYR A 61 -5.75 9.34 1.21
CA TYR A 61 -4.77 8.28 1.09
C TYR A 61 -3.72 8.67 0.05
N TYR A 62 -2.47 8.36 0.38
CA TYR A 62 -1.32 8.51 -0.50
C TYR A 62 -0.66 7.14 -0.64
N LEU A 63 -0.52 6.64 -1.87
CA LEU A 63 0.06 5.33 -2.16
C LEU A 63 1.25 5.52 -3.12
N ALA A 64 2.43 5.10 -2.70
CA ALA A 64 3.61 4.97 -3.55
C ALA A 64 3.89 3.48 -3.80
N ALA A 65 4.47 3.15 -4.95
CA ALA A 65 4.83 1.80 -5.35
C ALA A 65 5.99 1.85 -6.36
N THR A 66 6.62 0.71 -6.66
CA THR A 66 7.68 0.63 -7.67
C THR A 66 7.13 0.95 -9.06
N GLU A 67 7.77 1.90 -9.75
CA GLU A 67 7.42 2.31 -11.13
C GLU A 67 8.64 2.26 -12.08
N GLY A 68 9.86 2.13 -11.55
CA GLY A 68 11.09 1.86 -12.32
C GLY A 68 11.86 3.10 -12.80
N ASP A 69 11.21 4.24 -13.05
CA ASP A 69 11.86 5.44 -13.59
C ASP A 69 11.72 6.71 -12.72
N ALA A 70 10.77 6.71 -11.78
CA ALA A 70 10.45 7.85 -10.95
C ALA A 70 9.67 7.40 -9.71
N VAL A 71 9.60 8.27 -8.70
CA VAL A 71 8.63 8.11 -7.60
C VAL A 71 7.34 8.82 -7.97
N ARG A 72 6.25 8.05 -7.97
CA ARG A 72 4.89 8.54 -8.17
C ARG A 72 4.03 8.20 -6.96
N ILE A 73 3.14 9.12 -6.61
CA ILE A 73 2.17 8.94 -5.53
C ILE A 73 0.76 9.03 -6.11
N ALA A 74 0.00 7.94 -5.95
CA ALA A 74 -1.44 7.95 -6.17
C ALA A 74 -2.15 8.62 -4.99
N VAL A 75 -3.15 9.47 -5.27
CA VAL A 75 -3.90 10.18 -4.23
C VAL A 75 -5.40 10.00 -4.41
N ALA A 76 -6.10 9.65 -3.33
CA ALA A 76 -7.55 9.51 -3.32
C ALA A 76 -8.14 9.81 -1.93
N PRO A 77 -9.35 10.39 -1.83
CA PRO A 77 -9.99 10.64 -0.54
C PRO A 77 -10.49 9.35 0.14
N THR A 78 -10.85 8.34 -0.66
CA THR A 78 -11.30 7.02 -0.21
C THR A 78 -10.39 5.93 -0.74
N LEU A 79 -10.19 4.87 0.05
CA LEU A 79 -9.44 3.70 -0.39
C LEU A 79 -10.11 3.02 -1.60
N GLY A 80 -11.43 3.17 -1.73
CA GLY A 80 -12.23 2.58 -2.79
C GLY A 80 -11.86 3.05 -4.19
N ASP A 81 -11.28 4.24 -4.34
CA ASP A 81 -10.97 4.86 -5.64
C ASP A 81 -9.52 4.58 -6.09
N MET A 82 -8.72 3.93 -5.23
CA MET A 82 -7.25 3.87 -5.38
C MET A 82 -6.79 3.21 -6.68
N LEU A 83 -7.52 2.21 -7.19
CA LEU A 83 -7.17 1.51 -8.45
C LEU A 83 -7.08 2.45 -9.65
N THR A 84 -7.86 3.54 -9.65
CA THR A 84 -7.89 4.52 -10.75
C THR A 84 -7.46 5.93 -10.34
N ALA A 85 -6.93 6.05 -9.12
CA ALA A 85 -6.47 7.31 -8.58
C ALA A 85 -5.38 7.94 -9.46
N PRO A 86 -5.42 9.27 -9.67
CA PRO A 86 -4.37 9.96 -10.39
C PRO A 86 -3.04 9.80 -9.67
N ARG A 87 -1.98 9.55 -10.45
CA ARG A 87 -0.60 9.43 -9.98
C ARG A 87 0.17 10.70 -10.30
N VAL A 88 0.76 11.32 -9.29
CA VAL A 88 1.60 12.51 -9.42
C VAL A 88 3.06 12.07 -9.35
N THR A 89 3.86 12.44 -10.36
CA THR A 89 5.32 12.32 -10.27
C THR A 89 5.83 13.35 -9.28
N VAL A 90 6.29 12.89 -8.12
CA VAL A 90 6.78 13.75 -7.04
C VAL A 90 8.31 13.86 -7.05
N TRP A 91 8.98 12.87 -7.63
CA TRP A 91 10.43 12.86 -7.80
C TRP A 91 10.84 12.07 -9.05
N GLN A 92 11.68 12.67 -9.88
CA GLN A 92 12.34 12.01 -11.00
C GLN A 92 13.76 12.55 -11.09
N ASP A 93 14.74 11.72 -10.77
CA ASP A 93 16.13 12.15 -10.73
C ASP A 93 16.70 12.32 -12.15
N THR A 94 17.49 13.35 -12.35
CA THR A 94 18.19 13.61 -13.62
C THR A 94 19.62 13.08 -13.63
N ASP A 95 20.14 12.67 -12.46
CA ASP A 95 21.48 12.11 -12.36
C ASP A 95 21.52 10.65 -12.81
N ALA A 96 22.26 10.39 -13.87
CA ALA A 96 22.39 9.07 -14.48
C ALA A 96 23.02 8.01 -13.55
N SER A 97 23.63 8.42 -12.43
CA SER A 97 24.13 7.45 -11.45
C SER A 97 23.04 6.83 -10.57
N ARG A 98 21.81 7.39 -10.57
CA ARG A 98 20.74 7.02 -9.63
C ARG A 98 19.32 7.25 -10.16
N ASN A 99 19.11 7.10 -11.46
CA ASN A 99 17.82 7.36 -12.11
C ASN A 99 17.24 6.15 -12.87
N GLN A 100 17.85 4.98 -12.72
CA GLN A 100 17.34 3.72 -13.25
C GLN A 100 16.85 2.86 -12.08
N GLN A 101 15.93 1.94 -12.38
CA GLN A 101 15.42 0.95 -11.42
C GLN A 101 14.93 1.58 -10.10
N VAL A 102 14.10 2.61 -10.21
CA VAL A 102 13.52 3.29 -9.04
C VAL A 102 12.48 2.40 -8.37
N TRP A 103 12.83 1.82 -7.22
CA TRP A 103 12.07 0.78 -6.53
C TRP A 103 11.71 1.12 -5.08
N ALA A 104 10.65 0.46 -4.60
CA ALA A 104 10.22 0.37 -3.21
C ALA A 104 10.22 1.71 -2.44
N PRO A 105 9.55 2.76 -2.95
CA PRO A 105 9.48 4.02 -2.24
C PRO A 105 8.73 3.86 -0.92
N SER A 106 9.31 4.37 0.18
CA SER A 106 8.65 4.51 1.48
C SER A 106 8.75 5.96 1.96
N PHE A 107 7.73 6.48 2.64
CA PHE A 107 7.68 7.90 2.95
C PHE A 107 7.07 8.24 4.30
N TYR A 108 7.66 9.23 4.97
CA TYR A 108 7.40 9.55 6.37
C TYR A 108 7.38 11.05 6.60
N LEU A 109 6.40 11.53 7.36
CA LEU A 109 6.34 12.91 7.85
C LEU A 109 7.20 13.04 9.12
N ILE A 110 8.27 13.81 9.05
CA ILE A 110 9.17 14.08 10.19
C ILE A 110 9.40 15.59 10.27
N ASP A 111 9.12 16.16 11.44
CA ASP A 111 9.41 17.57 11.77
C ASP A 111 8.89 18.59 10.74
N GLY A 112 7.73 18.32 10.13
CA GLY A 112 7.06 19.20 9.18
C GLY A 112 7.38 18.94 7.70
N HIS A 113 8.21 17.94 7.40
CA HIS A 113 8.62 17.59 6.05
C HIS A 113 8.38 16.11 5.78
N TRP A 114 7.99 15.79 4.55
CA TRP A 114 7.94 14.42 4.05
C TRP A 114 9.31 14.03 3.52
N TYR A 115 9.77 12.85 3.92
CA TYR A 115 10.96 12.22 3.40
C TYR A 115 10.55 10.98 2.62
N ILE A 116 10.95 10.88 1.36
CA ILE A 116 10.78 9.68 0.55
C ILE A 116 12.14 9.00 0.47
N TYR A 117 12.19 7.76 0.93
CA TYR A 117 13.31 6.84 0.77
C TYR A 117 13.00 5.92 -0.39
N TYR A 118 13.99 5.68 -1.26
CA TYR A 118 13.82 4.82 -2.42
C TYR A 118 15.14 4.14 -2.79
N THR A 119 15.03 3.05 -3.54
CA THR A 119 16.16 2.39 -4.17
C THR A 119 16.31 2.89 -5.60
N ALA A 120 17.53 3.10 -6.09
CA ALA A 120 17.81 3.29 -7.50
C ALA A 120 19.22 2.83 -7.87
N ASP A 121 19.51 2.71 -9.16
CA ASP A 121 20.82 2.39 -9.70
C ASP A 121 21.15 3.23 -10.96
N ASN A 122 22.23 2.85 -11.65
CA ASN A 122 22.69 3.43 -12.91
C ASN A 122 22.43 2.53 -14.13
N GLY A 123 21.49 1.57 -14.01
CA GLY A 123 21.18 0.54 -14.99
C GLY A 123 21.96 -0.76 -14.81
N VAL A 124 22.69 -0.90 -13.71
CA VAL A 124 23.43 -2.11 -13.33
C VAL A 124 22.99 -2.52 -11.93
N ASP A 125 22.38 -3.71 -11.84
CA ASP A 125 21.70 -4.19 -10.62
C ASP A 125 22.60 -4.21 -9.37
N ASP A 126 23.88 -4.55 -9.52
CA ASP A 126 24.86 -4.54 -8.42
C ASP A 126 25.09 -3.13 -7.81
N ASN A 127 24.71 -2.07 -8.54
CA ASN A 127 24.88 -0.68 -8.13
C ASN A 127 23.63 -0.10 -7.43
N HIS A 128 22.65 -0.91 -7.06
CA HIS A 128 21.53 -0.41 -6.27
C HIS A 128 21.99 0.18 -4.94
N ARG A 129 21.55 1.42 -4.66
CA ARG A 129 21.80 2.15 -3.43
C ARG A 129 20.50 2.77 -2.92
N LEU A 130 20.56 3.24 -1.68
CA LEU A 130 19.47 3.89 -0.98
C LEU A 130 19.60 5.40 -1.11
N TYR A 131 18.50 6.06 -1.43
CA TYR A 131 18.46 7.52 -1.58
C TYR A 131 17.29 8.10 -0.79
N VAL A 132 17.39 9.39 -0.48
CA VAL A 132 16.32 10.13 0.18
C VAL A 132 16.15 11.52 -0.42
N VAL A 133 14.87 11.91 -0.58
CA VAL A 133 14.44 13.26 -0.94
C VAL A 133 13.52 13.82 0.13
N GLU A 134 13.50 15.14 0.28
CA GLU A 134 12.74 15.88 1.30
C GLU A 134 11.78 16.87 0.63
N SER A 135 10.54 16.94 1.09
CA SER A 135 9.56 17.93 0.61
C SER A 135 9.82 19.33 1.19
N GLU A 136 9.36 20.38 0.51
CA GLU A 136 9.43 21.76 1.05
C GLU A 136 8.60 21.99 2.31
N GLY A 137 7.61 21.13 2.58
CA GLY A 137 6.76 21.23 3.76
C GLY A 137 5.83 20.03 3.90
N THR A 138 4.62 20.26 4.40
CA THR A 138 3.72 19.18 4.81
C THR A 138 2.88 18.58 3.69
N ASP A 139 2.99 19.05 2.44
CA ASP A 139 2.29 18.43 1.31
C ASP A 139 3.01 17.13 0.89
N PRO A 140 2.37 15.95 0.98
CA PRO A 140 2.98 14.69 0.54
C PRO A 140 3.34 14.68 -0.95
N LEU A 141 2.76 15.58 -1.76
CA LEU A 141 3.05 15.69 -3.19
C LEU A 141 4.24 16.62 -3.50
N GLY A 142 4.86 17.21 -2.48
CA GLY A 142 6.09 17.99 -2.60
C GLY A 142 5.85 19.49 -2.84
N PRO A 143 6.73 20.17 -3.59
CA PRO A 143 7.87 19.62 -4.35
C PRO A 143 8.96 19.03 -3.45
N TYR A 144 9.77 18.13 -4.01
CA TYR A 144 10.85 17.42 -3.32
C TYR A 144 12.25 17.83 -3.80
N HIS A 145 13.22 17.72 -2.90
CA HIS A 145 14.64 18.03 -3.13
C HIS A 145 15.52 16.83 -2.74
N PHE A 146 16.48 16.48 -3.58
CA PHE A 146 17.48 15.45 -3.24
C PHE A 146 18.27 15.83 -1.99
N LYS A 147 18.47 14.86 -1.09
CA LYS A 147 19.22 15.08 0.15
C LYS A 147 20.50 14.29 0.20
N ALA A 148 20.41 12.97 0.03
CA ALA A 148 21.54 12.10 0.25
C ALA A 148 21.37 10.74 -0.44
N GLU A 149 22.52 10.17 -0.78
CA GLU A 149 22.70 8.73 -0.79
C GLU A 149 22.98 8.26 0.65
N LEU A 150 22.32 7.20 1.09
CA LEU A 150 22.37 6.72 2.47
C LEU A 150 23.34 5.55 2.58
N GLN A 151 24.49 5.79 3.21
CA GLN A 151 25.54 4.79 3.39
C GLN A 151 25.94 4.63 4.85
N ALA A 152 26.16 3.39 5.29
CA ALA A 152 26.74 3.12 6.59
C ALA A 152 28.27 3.19 6.53
N PRO A 153 28.96 3.82 7.51
CA PRO A 153 30.41 4.02 7.45
C PRO A 153 31.26 2.74 7.34
N ASN A 154 30.78 1.61 7.89
CA ASN A 154 31.46 0.31 7.83
C ASN A 154 31.09 -0.52 6.58
N ALA A 155 30.28 0.03 5.69
CA ALA A 155 29.80 -0.61 4.47
C ALA A 155 29.52 0.46 3.40
N PRO A 156 30.51 1.31 3.07
CA PRO A 156 30.34 2.29 2.02
C PRO A 156 30.20 1.56 0.68
N ASP A 157 29.36 2.10 -0.19
CA ASP A 157 29.20 1.61 -1.56
C ASP A 157 28.80 0.12 -1.67
N GLU A 158 28.03 -0.38 -0.70
CA GLU A 158 27.48 -1.74 -0.73
C GLU A 158 26.08 -1.77 -1.36
N TRP A 159 25.74 -2.89 -2.02
CA TRP A 159 24.41 -3.12 -2.55
C TRP A 159 23.35 -3.04 -1.45
N ALA A 160 22.29 -2.28 -1.70
CA ALA A 160 21.23 -2.02 -0.73
C ALA A 160 19.91 -1.64 -1.41
N ILE A 161 18.81 -2.23 -0.94
CA ILE A 161 17.44 -2.00 -1.41
C ILE A 161 16.44 -1.88 -0.26
N ASP A 162 15.24 -1.43 -0.58
CA ASP A 162 14.05 -1.38 0.29
C ASP A 162 14.26 -0.61 1.61
N PRO A 163 14.61 0.69 1.54
CA PRO A 163 14.86 1.48 2.74
C PRO A 163 13.56 1.78 3.48
N VAL A 164 13.55 1.56 4.81
CA VAL A 164 12.48 1.98 5.72
C VAL A 164 13.03 2.60 6.99
N LEU A 165 12.24 3.43 7.63
CA LEU A 165 12.60 4.05 8.90
C LEU A 165 11.99 3.33 10.10
N LEU A 166 12.78 3.24 11.16
CA LEU A 166 12.30 3.05 12.52
C LEU A 166 12.52 4.35 13.30
N ARG A 167 11.42 4.94 13.80
CA ARG A 167 11.46 6.00 14.82
C ARG A 167 11.04 5.41 16.16
N GLN A 168 11.90 5.49 17.16
CA GLN A 168 11.55 5.06 18.51
C GLN A 168 10.80 6.14 19.29
N SER A 169 10.23 5.75 20.43
CA SER A 169 9.46 6.64 21.31
C SER A 169 10.23 7.85 21.85
N ASP A 170 11.56 7.77 21.89
CA ASP A 170 12.47 8.87 22.26
C ASP A 170 12.89 9.76 21.07
N ASN A 171 12.29 9.54 19.90
CA ASN A 171 12.61 10.17 18.61
C ASN A 171 13.96 9.76 18.00
N SER A 172 14.67 8.77 18.55
CA SER A 172 15.82 8.21 17.84
C SER A 172 15.38 7.57 16.52
N LEU A 173 16.18 7.80 15.48
CA LEU A 173 15.92 7.34 14.12
C LEU A 173 16.92 6.27 13.72
N TYR A 174 16.42 5.28 12.99
CA TYR A 174 17.21 4.20 12.42
C TYR A 174 16.74 3.92 11.00
N LEU A 175 17.70 3.64 10.12
CA LEU A 175 17.45 3.14 8.77
C LEU A 175 17.49 1.61 8.81
N LEU A 176 16.51 0.95 8.22
CA LEU A 176 16.53 -0.48 7.92
C LEU A 176 16.45 -0.69 6.42
N TRP A 177 17.08 -1.75 5.93
CA TRP A 177 17.10 -2.10 4.51
C TRP A 177 17.50 -3.56 4.28
N SER A 178 17.33 -4.06 3.06
CA SER A 178 17.95 -5.29 2.60
C SER A 178 19.29 -4.98 1.95
N GLY A 179 20.37 -5.65 2.33
CA GLY A 179 21.69 -5.36 1.78
C GLY A 179 22.59 -6.57 1.62
N ALA A 180 23.75 -6.34 1.00
CA ALA A 180 24.85 -7.29 0.91
C ALA A 180 25.92 -7.01 1.98
N GLY A 181 26.60 -8.06 2.45
CA GLY A 181 27.71 -7.95 3.39
C GLY A 181 28.43 -9.28 3.58
N THR A 182 29.29 -9.36 4.59
CA THR A 182 30.08 -10.57 4.89
C THR A 182 29.22 -11.79 5.23
N GLU A 183 28.01 -11.56 5.68
CA GLU A 183 27.02 -12.55 6.09
C GLU A 183 26.23 -13.12 4.90
N GLY A 184 26.25 -12.44 3.75
CA GLY A 184 25.52 -12.84 2.55
C GLY A 184 24.86 -11.67 1.82
N HIS A 185 24.04 -12.01 0.82
CA HIS A 185 23.27 -11.08 0.00
C HIS A 185 21.77 -11.11 0.37
N ASN A 186 21.05 -10.00 0.17
CA ASN A 186 19.67 -9.78 0.61
C ASN A 186 19.47 -10.15 2.09
N LEU A 187 20.08 -9.40 3.01
CA LEU A 187 19.94 -9.56 4.46
C LEU A 187 19.45 -8.27 5.12
N ILE A 188 18.79 -8.36 6.26
CA ILE A 188 18.30 -7.17 6.97
C ILE A 188 19.43 -6.51 7.77
N TYR A 189 19.66 -5.24 7.50
CA TYR A 189 20.58 -4.39 8.26
C TYR A 189 19.83 -3.22 8.90
N ILE A 190 20.39 -2.71 9.99
CA ILE A 190 19.92 -1.50 10.68
C ILE A 190 21.10 -0.58 11.01
N ALA A 191 20.93 0.73 10.88
CA ALA A 191 21.93 1.72 11.29
C ALA A 191 21.28 2.94 11.96
N PRO A 192 21.94 3.58 12.96
CA PRO A 192 21.43 4.79 13.57
C PRO A 192 21.51 5.98 12.61
N MET A 193 20.58 6.93 12.76
CA MET A 193 20.54 8.17 12.00
C MET A 193 20.55 9.38 12.94
N SER A 194 21.27 10.44 12.57
CA SER A 194 21.30 11.70 13.34
C SER A 194 20.22 12.69 12.89
N ASN A 195 19.71 12.51 11.68
CA ASN A 195 18.56 13.21 11.10
C ASN A 195 17.98 12.31 9.99
N PRO A 196 16.83 12.67 9.38
CA PRO A 196 16.19 11.81 8.38
C PRO A 196 17.04 11.49 7.12
N TRP A 197 18.15 12.17 6.87
CA TRP A 197 18.98 11.91 5.68
C TRP A 197 20.46 11.63 5.97
N THR A 198 20.82 11.36 7.23
CA THR A 198 22.21 11.11 7.62
C THR A 198 22.32 9.86 8.48
N VAL A 199 22.86 8.78 7.90
CA VAL A 199 23.27 7.58 8.63
C VAL A 199 24.49 7.95 9.48
N SER A 200 24.34 7.90 10.80
CA SER A 200 25.30 8.47 11.75
C SER A 200 26.22 7.45 12.41
N GLY A 201 26.09 6.17 12.06
CA GLY A 201 26.89 5.10 12.64
C GLY A 201 26.85 3.84 11.81
N ASN A 202 27.64 2.86 12.25
CA ASN A 202 27.80 1.58 11.56
C ASN A 202 26.48 0.82 11.45
N ARG A 203 26.31 0.09 10.34
CA ARG A 203 25.23 -0.88 10.21
C ARG A 203 25.48 -2.10 11.08
N VAL A 204 24.39 -2.69 11.54
CA VAL A 204 24.33 -3.96 12.26
C VAL A 204 23.49 -4.93 11.44
N TYR A 205 24.03 -6.12 11.20
CA TYR A 205 23.25 -7.24 10.65
C TYR A 205 22.23 -7.72 11.69
N LEU A 206 20.96 -7.86 11.30
CA LEU A 206 19.92 -8.47 12.11
C LEU A 206 19.64 -9.89 11.60
N PRO A 207 20.07 -10.94 12.32
CA PRO A 207 19.76 -12.31 11.95
C PRO A 207 18.24 -12.55 11.96
N THR A 208 17.72 -12.98 10.82
CA THR A 208 16.28 -13.17 10.56
C THR A 208 16.01 -14.54 9.96
N ASP A 209 15.08 -15.29 10.55
CA ASP A 209 14.63 -16.58 10.01
C ASP A 209 13.76 -16.39 8.78
N GLY A 210 13.49 -17.46 8.03
CA GLY A 210 12.61 -17.41 6.86
C GLY A 210 12.27 -18.78 6.32
N GLY A 211 11.29 -18.84 5.42
CA GLY A 211 10.80 -20.11 4.87
C GLY A 211 11.70 -20.75 3.81
N CYS A 212 12.80 -20.09 3.47
CA CYS A 212 13.78 -20.52 2.49
C CYS A 212 15.18 -20.04 2.90
N SER A 213 16.19 -20.64 2.26
CA SER A 213 17.60 -20.41 2.59
C SER A 213 18.16 -19.09 2.09
N THR A 214 17.45 -18.35 1.24
CA THR A 214 17.88 -17.10 0.63
C THR A 214 16.87 -15.98 0.89
N ILE A 215 17.32 -14.73 0.69
CA ILE A 215 16.53 -13.50 0.64
C ILE A 215 15.79 -13.13 1.92
N ARG A 216 16.17 -11.99 2.49
CA ARG A 216 15.47 -11.25 3.55
C ARG A 216 15.41 -9.80 3.08
N GLU A 217 14.23 -9.32 2.75
CA GLU A 217 14.05 -8.03 2.09
C GLU A 217 12.75 -7.34 2.47
N ALA A 218 12.47 -6.19 1.85
CA ALA A 218 11.30 -5.37 2.10
C ALA A 218 10.93 -5.27 3.59
N PRO A 219 11.87 -4.82 4.46
CA PRO A 219 11.56 -4.61 5.86
C PRO A 219 10.43 -3.58 5.99
N SER A 220 9.59 -3.74 7.01
CA SER A 220 8.55 -2.79 7.37
C SER A 220 8.36 -2.78 8.89
N ILE A 221 7.92 -1.63 9.41
CA ILE A 221 7.78 -1.41 10.85
C ILE A 221 6.31 -1.24 11.22
N LEU A 222 5.86 -1.99 12.22
CA LEU A 222 4.58 -1.82 12.89
C LEU A 222 4.82 -1.59 14.38
N GLN A 223 4.25 -0.53 14.96
CA GLN A 223 4.41 -0.24 16.39
C GLN A 223 3.04 -0.26 17.09
N HIS A 224 2.96 -0.98 18.21
CA HIS A 224 1.74 -1.09 18.99
C HIS A 224 2.04 -1.35 20.47
N ASN A 225 1.39 -0.60 21.37
CA ASN A 225 1.53 -0.71 22.82
C ASN A 225 2.99 -0.77 23.31
N GLY A 226 3.86 0.04 22.71
CA GLY A 226 5.30 0.12 23.04
C GLY A 226 6.16 -0.98 22.41
N THR A 227 5.59 -1.97 21.75
CA THR A 227 6.35 -2.99 21.02
C THR A 227 6.57 -2.53 19.57
N THR A 228 7.79 -2.71 19.07
CA THR A 228 8.12 -2.57 17.65
C THR A 228 8.16 -3.94 17.01
N TYR A 229 7.43 -4.14 15.93
CA TYR A 229 7.46 -5.33 15.09
C TYR A 229 8.19 -4.99 13.80
N LEU A 230 9.30 -5.68 13.55
CA LEU A 230 9.98 -5.70 12.27
C LEU A 230 9.37 -6.85 11.46
N VAL A 231 8.64 -6.51 10.41
CA VAL A 231 8.10 -7.46 9.44
C VAL A 231 8.99 -7.40 8.21
N TYR A 232 9.29 -8.54 7.61
CA TYR A 232 10.18 -8.60 6.45
C TYR A 232 9.77 -9.75 5.55
N SER A 233 10.06 -9.61 4.27
CA SER A 233 9.77 -10.62 3.28
C SER A 233 10.89 -11.65 3.19
N THR A 234 10.51 -12.87 2.83
CA THR A 234 11.44 -13.99 2.66
C THR A 234 11.17 -14.68 1.33
N CYS A 235 12.22 -15.26 0.75
CA CYS A 235 12.24 -15.90 -0.56
C CYS A 235 12.25 -14.92 -1.71
N ASP A 236 12.49 -15.43 -2.92
CA ASP A 236 12.50 -14.63 -4.14
C ASP A 236 11.06 -14.16 -4.45
N THR A 237 10.86 -12.86 -4.69
CA THR A 237 9.54 -12.28 -5.03
C THR A 237 8.92 -12.91 -6.28
N GLY A 238 9.73 -13.53 -7.14
CA GLY A 238 9.33 -14.34 -8.28
C GLY A 238 8.62 -15.65 -7.90
N LEU A 239 8.92 -16.22 -6.74
CA LEU A 239 8.31 -17.48 -6.26
C LEU A 239 6.87 -17.27 -5.77
N PRO A 240 6.02 -18.31 -5.84
CA PRO A 240 4.69 -18.26 -5.24
C PRO A 240 4.71 -18.28 -3.70
N ASP A 241 5.84 -18.63 -3.10
CA ASP A 241 6.01 -18.78 -1.64
C ASP A 241 6.74 -17.58 -1.01
N TYR A 242 6.88 -16.46 -1.74
CA TYR A 242 7.24 -15.17 -1.15
C TYR A 242 6.25 -14.81 -0.04
N GLN A 243 6.76 -14.50 1.14
CA GLN A 243 5.95 -14.44 2.37
C GLN A 243 6.59 -13.59 3.46
N LEU A 244 5.77 -13.11 4.41
CA LEU A 244 6.21 -12.27 5.52
C LEU A 244 6.56 -13.08 6.77
N TRP A 245 7.65 -12.68 7.43
CA TRP A 245 8.11 -13.14 8.73
C TRP A 245 8.30 -11.94 9.67
N MET A 246 8.47 -12.18 10.98
CA MET A 246 8.44 -11.10 11.96
C MET A 246 9.43 -11.29 13.12
N LYS A 247 10.02 -10.19 13.57
CA LYS A 247 10.67 -10.04 14.88
C LYS A 247 9.96 -8.98 15.70
N SER A 248 10.07 -9.05 17.03
CA SER A 248 9.60 -8.00 17.94
C SER A 248 10.71 -7.47 18.84
N LEU A 249 10.66 -6.17 19.12
CA LEU A 249 11.55 -5.44 20.00
C LEU A 249 10.70 -4.74 21.08
N PRO A 250 10.96 -4.97 22.37
CA PRO A 250 10.22 -4.30 23.45
C PRO A 250 10.58 -2.81 23.54
N SER A 251 9.67 -2.02 24.12
CA SER A 251 9.86 -0.57 24.30
C SER A 251 11.17 -0.24 24.99
N GLY A 252 11.93 0.71 24.44
CA GLY A 252 13.16 1.22 25.03
C GLY A 252 14.37 0.28 24.92
N ALA A 253 14.22 -0.88 24.29
CA ALA A 253 15.37 -1.71 23.95
C ALA A 253 16.16 -1.10 22.78
N ASP A 254 17.49 -1.23 22.84
CA ASP A 254 18.39 -0.77 21.77
C ASP A 254 18.20 -1.67 20.52
N PRO A 255 17.76 -1.11 19.37
CA PRO A 255 17.47 -1.88 18.18
C PRO A 255 18.76 -2.29 17.44
N LEU A 256 19.90 -1.69 17.80
CA LEU A 256 21.23 -2.07 17.28
C LEU A 256 21.83 -3.28 18.00
N GLN A 257 21.18 -3.82 19.05
CA GLN A 257 21.60 -5.07 19.67
C GLN A 257 20.76 -6.24 19.12
N PRO A 258 21.30 -7.12 18.27
CA PRO A 258 20.53 -8.22 17.69
C PRO A 258 19.84 -9.10 18.73
N GLY A 259 20.47 -9.30 19.90
CA GLY A 259 19.92 -10.09 21.00
C GLY A 259 18.68 -9.50 21.68
N ASN A 260 18.35 -8.22 21.45
CA ASN A 260 17.12 -7.62 21.96
C ASN A 260 15.89 -8.00 21.10
N TRP A 261 16.10 -8.48 19.88
CA TRP A 261 15.03 -8.86 18.97
C TRP A 261 14.58 -10.29 19.20
N THR A 262 13.30 -10.48 19.46
CA THR A 262 12.68 -11.82 19.56
C THR A 262 12.16 -12.24 18.19
N GLN A 263 12.67 -13.36 17.67
CA GLN A 263 12.16 -13.98 16.44
C GLN A 263 10.82 -14.66 16.69
N HIS A 264 9.83 -14.42 15.82
CA HIS A 264 8.58 -15.19 15.80
C HIS A 264 8.73 -16.37 14.85
N ALA A 265 8.13 -17.51 15.23
CA ALA A 265 8.24 -18.76 14.48
C ALA A 265 7.28 -18.79 13.29
N GLY A 266 7.80 -19.15 12.12
CA GLY A 266 7.02 -19.35 10.90
C GLY A 266 6.61 -18.06 10.20
N ALA A 267 5.97 -18.23 9.04
CA ALA A 267 5.43 -17.11 8.29
C ALA A 267 4.17 -16.55 8.99
N VAL A 268 4.07 -15.22 9.02
CA VAL A 268 2.93 -14.49 9.60
C VAL A 268 1.93 -14.04 8.55
N PHE A 269 2.31 -14.09 7.28
CA PHE A 269 1.43 -13.84 6.13
C PHE A 269 2.02 -14.54 4.90
N SER A 270 1.28 -15.46 4.30
CA SER A 270 1.81 -16.35 3.26
C SER A 270 0.74 -16.71 2.22
N ARG A 271 1.20 -17.31 1.13
CA ARG A 271 0.39 -17.85 0.03
C ARG A 271 -0.91 -18.52 0.51
N ASN A 272 -1.99 -18.24 -0.19
CA ASN A 272 -3.30 -18.83 0.06
C ASN A 272 -3.92 -19.31 -1.27
N ASP A 273 -3.81 -20.62 -1.53
CA ASP A 273 -4.34 -21.26 -2.74
C ASP A 273 -5.87 -21.18 -2.83
N ALA A 274 -6.56 -21.21 -1.69
CA ALA A 274 -8.02 -21.15 -1.65
C ALA A 274 -8.57 -19.79 -2.09
N THR A 275 -7.76 -18.73 -2.00
CA THR A 275 -8.11 -17.36 -2.42
C THR A 275 -7.35 -16.90 -3.65
N GLY A 276 -6.53 -17.76 -4.25
CA GLY A 276 -5.74 -17.43 -5.43
C GLY A 276 -4.71 -16.33 -5.20
N VAL A 277 -4.11 -16.28 -4.00
CA VAL A 277 -3.08 -15.30 -3.66
C VAL A 277 -1.75 -15.98 -3.48
N TRP A 278 -0.82 -15.67 -4.37
CA TRP A 278 0.55 -16.20 -4.37
C TRP A 278 1.57 -15.09 -4.18
N GLY A 279 2.67 -15.45 -3.53
CA GLY A 279 3.76 -14.55 -3.21
C GLY A 279 3.35 -13.26 -2.49
N PRO A 280 2.48 -13.28 -1.46
CA PRO A 280 2.14 -12.08 -0.73
C PRO A 280 3.34 -11.62 0.11
N GLY A 281 3.86 -10.44 -0.19
CA GLY A 281 4.97 -9.84 0.56
C GLY A 281 5.15 -8.39 0.16
N SER A 282 6.33 -7.84 0.48
CA SER A 282 6.67 -6.42 0.31
C SER A 282 5.54 -5.52 0.78
N ASN A 283 5.55 -5.20 2.08
CA ASN A 283 4.39 -4.64 2.76
C ASN A 283 4.71 -3.31 3.45
N GLY A 284 3.64 -2.56 3.71
CA GLY A 284 3.62 -1.43 4.63
C GLY A 284 2.40 -1.51 5.55
N PHE A 285 2.33 -0.60 6.51
CA PHE A 285 1.20 -0.48 7.42
C PHE A 285 0.68 0.95 7.43
N PHE A 286 -0.64 1.10 7.54
CA PHE A 286 -1.28 2.40 7.65
C PHE A 286 -2.45 2.35 8.63
N LYS A 287 -2.82 3.52 9.14
CA LYS A 287 -3.99 3.70 9.99
C LYS A 287 -5.20 4.07 9.15
N SER A 288 -6.38 3.66 9.59
CA SER A 288 -7.63 4.21 9.07
C SER A 288 -7.71 5.73 9.32
N PRO A 289 -8.55 6.47 8.58
CA PRO A 289 -8.69 7.91 8.72
C PRO A 289 -8.96 8.42 10.13
N ASP A 290 -9.74 7.67 10.92
CA ASP A 290 -10.02 8.01 12.32
C ASP A 290 -8.98 7.47 13.32
N GLY A 291 -7.93 6.80 12.83
CA GLY A 291 -6.85 6.22 13.63
C GLY A 291 -7.21 4.95 14.41
N THR A 292 -8.44 4.44 14.29
CA THR A 292 -8.94 3.34 15.14
C THR A 292 -8.61 1.94 14.62
N GLN A 293 -8.23 1.80 13.36
CA GLN A 293 -7.90 0.52 12.74
C GLN A 293 -6.50 0.53 12.16
N ASP A 294 -5.86 -0.65 12.23
CA ASP A 294 -4.60 -0.95 11.56
C ASP A 294 -4.87 -1.74 10.29
N TRP A 295 -4.13 -1.42 9.25
CA TRP A 295 -4.25 -2.05 7.94
C TRP A 295 -2.87 -2.41 7.39
N ILE A 296 -2.80 -3.50 6.63
CA ILE A 296 -1.64 -3.87 5.84
C ILE A 296 -1.90 -3.47 4.39
N VAL A 297 -0.88 -2.89 3.75
CA VAL A 297 -0.77 -2.77 2.29
C VAL A 297 0.37 -3.66 1.84
N TYR A 298 0.19 -4.44 0.77
CA TYR A 298 1.16 -5.46 0.35
C TYR A 298 1.02 -5.72 -1.15
N HIS A 299 2.04 -6.34 -1.77
CA HIS A 299 1.88 -6.87 -3.12
C HIS A 299 1.48 -8.35 -3.09
N GLY A 300 0.79 -8.82 -4.13
CA GLY A 300 0.55 -10.24 -4.35
C GLY A 300 0.24 -10.57 -5.81
N LYS A 301 0.38 -11.84 -6.18
CA LYS A 301 0.15 -12.37 -7.53
C LYS A 301 -1.11 -13.24 -7.59
N ASN A 302 -1.65 -13.38 -8.80
CA ASN A 302 -2.71 -14.32 -9.15
C ASN A 302 -2.15 -15.54 -9.93
N THR A 303 -0.89 -15.92 -9.71
CA THR A 303 -0.33 -17.13 -10.31
C THR A 303 0.63 -17.84 -9.38
N SER A 304 0.62 -19.18 -9.43
CA SER A 304 1.58 -20.02 -8.74
C SER A 304 2.89 -20.20 -9.52
N SER A 305 2.96 -19.73 -10.77
CA SER A 305 4.17 -19.83 -11.59
C SER A 305 5.26 -18.89 -11.09
N TYR A 306 6.52 -19.26 -11.29
CA TYR A 306 7.65 -18.37 -11.06
C TYR A 306 7.60 -17.21 -12.07
N THR A 307 7.45 -15.98 -11.56
CA THR A 307 7.48 -14.75 -12.36
C THR A 307 7.56 -13.52 -11.45
N TYR A 308 8.29 -12.52 -11.92
CA TYR A 308 8.35 -11.18 -11.33
C TYR A 308 7.18 -10.28 -11.77
N ASP A 309 6.41 -10.70 -12.77
CA ASP A 309 5.27 -9.95 -13.30
C ASP A 309 3.98 -10.22 -12.52
N GLY A 310 2.97 -9.37 -12.71
CA GLY A 310 1.62 -9.58 -12.18
C GLY A 310 1.49 -9.38 -10.67
N ARG A 311 2.49 -8.75 -10.04
CA ARG A 311 2.41 -8.28 -8.65
C ARG A 311 1.51 -7.05 -8.59
N THR A 312 0.45 -7.14 -7.81
CA THR A 312 -0.58 -6.10 -7.66
C THR A 312 -0.60 -5.59 -6.23
N THR A 313 -0.80 -4.29 -6.06
CA THR A 313 -0.98 -3.68 -4.74
C THR A 313 -2.33 -4.08 -4.15
N ARG A 314 -2.35 -4.47 -2.88
CA ARG A 314 -3.54 -4.92 -2.15
C ARG A 314 -3.55 -4.35 -0.75
N ALA A 315 -4.73 -4.21 -0.15
CA ALA A 315 -4.86 -3.90 1.26
C ALA A 315 -5.92 -4.76 1.94
N GLN A 316 -5.74 -4.97 3.25
CA GLN A 316 -6.75 -5.54 4.14
C GLN A 316 -6.55 -5.08 5.58
N LYS A 317 -7.63 -5.10 6.35
CA LYS A 317 -7.59 -4.79 7.78
C LYS A 317 -6.82 -5.88 8.52
N ILE A 318 -6.01 -5.48 9.50
CA ILE A 318 -5.36 -6.40 10.43
C ILE A 318 -6.00 -6.28 11.81
N SER A 319 -5.76 -7.27 12.65
CA SER A 319 -6.23 -7.28 14.03
C SER A 319 -5.10 -7.59 15.00
N TRP A 320 -5.42 -7.64 16.29
CA TRP A 320 -4.46 -7.83 17.36
C TRP A 320 -4.87 -9.04 18.19
N LYS A 321 -3.94 -9.96 18.42
CA LYS A 321 -4.17 -11.14 19.27
C LYS A 321 -4.25 -10.72 20.74
N ALA A 322 -4.80 -11.61 21.57
CA ALA A 322 -4.92 -11.39 23.01
C ALA A 322 -3.56 -11.19 23.71
N ASP A 323 -2.47 -11.73 23.15
CA ASP A 323 -1.11 -11.56 23.66
C ASP A 323 -0.44 -10.24 23.19
N GLY A 324 -1.15 -9.41 22.42
CA GLY A 324 -0.69 -8.14 21.89
C GLY A 324 0.10 -8.23 20.58
N THR A 325 0.37 -9.43 20.05
CA THR A 325 1.02 -9.57 18.73
C THR A 325 0.03 -9.31 17.59
N PRO A 326 0.50 -8.84 16.41
CA PRO A 326 -0.38 -8.61 15.29
C PRO A 326 -0.93 -9.93 14.73
N ASP A 327 -2.15 -9.84 14.21
CA ASP A 327 -2.81 -10.87 13.41
C ASP A 327 -3.12 -10.27 12.03
N PHE A 328 -2.31 -10.66 11.04
CA PHE A 328 -2.48 -10.22 9.65
C PHE A 328 -3.59 -10.98 8.93
N GLY A 329 -4.13 -12.05 9.53
CA GLY A 329 -5.07 -12.95 8.88
C GLY A 329 -4.46 -13.69 7.70
N SER A 330 -5.30 -14.11 6.75
CA SER A 330 -4.88 -14.69 5.48
C SER A 330 -5.09 -13.70 4.33
N PRO A 331 -4.27 -13.73 3.27
CA PRO A 331 -4.47 -12.85 2.12
C PRO A 331 -5.83 -13.07 1.45
N LEU A 332 -6.51 -11.97 1.16
CA LEU A 332 -7.81 -11.97 0.51
C LEU A 332 -7.69 -12.00 -1.03
N ALA A 333 -8.66 -12.65 -1.68
CA ALA A 333 -8.76 -12.70 -3.14
C ALA A 333 -8.86 -11.29 -3.73
N ALA A 334 -8.36 -11.08 -4.96
CA ALA A 334 -8.37 -9.75 -5.59
C ALA A 334 -9.80 -9.17 -5.68
N GLY A 335 -10.82 -9.93 -6.04
CA GLY A 335 -12.22 -9.47 -6.02
C GLY A 335 -12.97 -9.54 -4.68
N ALA A 336 -12.33 -9.91 -3.57
CA ALA A 336 -13.03 -10.01 -2.28
C ALA A 336 -13.57 -8.65 -1.83
N THR A 337 -14.87 -8.58 -1.54
CA THR A 337 -15.51 -7.36 -1.03
C THR A 337 -15.11 -7.14 0.42
N GLN A 338 -14.58 -5.96 0.72
CA GLN A 338 -14.13 -5.55 2.04
C GLN A 338 -14.83 -4.26 2.45
N ASP A 339 -15.15 -4.11 3.73
CA ASP A 339 -15.58 -2.82 4.26
C ASP A 339 -14.45 -1.79 4.13
N LEU A 340 -14.80 -0.53 3.86
CA LEU A 340 -13.81 0.56 3.87
C LEU A 340 -13.22 0.79 5.29
N PRO A 341 -12.00 1.35 5.39
CA PRO A 341 -11.39 1.71 6.67
C PRO A 341 -12.28 2.64 7.51
N SER A 342 -12.26 2.49 8.83
CA SER A 342 -13.07 3.35 9.72
C SER A 342 -12.75 4.84 9.55
N GLY A 343 -13.78 5.68 9.41
CA GLY A 343 -13.64 7.09 9.10
C GLY A 343 -13.30 7.42 7.64
N ASP A 344 -13.20 6.41 6.76
CA ASP A 344 -13.15 6.64 5.31
C ASP A 344 -14.42 7.38 4.86
N PRO A 345 -14.28 8.45 4.04
CA PRO A 345 -15.42 9.24 3.59
C PRO A 345 -16.38 8.45 2.69
N GLY A 346 -15.99 7.24 2.27
CA GLY A 346 -16.73 6.45 1.30
C GLY A 346 -16.46 6.91 -0.13
N GLY A 347 -16.97 6.13 -1.05
CA GLY A 347 -17.16 6.54 -2.44
C GLY A 347 -18.42 5.89 -2.96
N GLY A 348 -19.04 6.48 -3.99
CA GLY A 348 -20.16 5.84 -4.67
C GLY A 348 -19.69 4.78 -5.68
N SER A 349 -18.67 4.00 -5.32
CA SER A 349 -18.19 2.92 -6.18
C SER A 349 -19.12 1.71 -6.10
N TYR A 350 -19.24 0.99 -7.21
CA TYR A 350 -20.01 -0.23 -7.28
C TYR A 350 -19.45 -1.12 -8.38
N TRP A 351 -19.78 -2.41 -8.32
CA TRP A 351 -19.28 -3.38 -9.28
C TRP A 351 -20.39 -3.89 -10.19
N ILE A 352 -19.99 -4.38 -11.35
CA ILE A 352 -20.83 -5.11 -12.30
C ILE A 352 -20.10 -6.41 -12.65
N ASN A 353 -20.76 -7.54 -12.51
CA ASN A 353 -20.27 -8.85 -12.94
C ASN A 353 -20.68 -9.13 -14.39
N ASP A 354 -19.90 -9.94 -15.10
CA ASP A 354 -20.16 -10.45 -16.45
C ASP A 354 -21.53 -11.14 -16.60
N THR A 355 -22.02 -11.76 -15.52
CA THR A 355 -23.37 -12.35 -15.43
C THR A 355 -24.51 -11.33 -15.37
N ASN A 356 -24.23 -10.04 -15.59
CA ASN A 356 -25.18 -8.94 -15.49
C ASN A 356 -25.78 -8.77 -14.08
N THR A 357 -25.01 -9.15 -13.06
CA THR A 357 -25.30 -8.84 -11.65
C THR A 357 -24.54 -7.59 -11.25
N SER A 358 -25.16 -6.64 -10.54
CA SER A 358 -24.49 -5.41 -10.10
C SER A 358 -24.90 -5.01 -8.69
N SER A 359 -24.00 -4.35 -7.95
CA SER A 359 -24.34 -3.66 -6.69
C SER A 359 -24.81 -2.22 -6.88
N GLY A 360 -24.93 -1.73 -8.12
CA GLY A 360 -25.33 -0.36 -8.42
C GLY A 360 -26.07 -0.22 -9.74
N SER A 361 -26.06 0.98 -10.32
CA SER A 361 -26.78 1.32 -11.55
C SER A 361 -25.98 0.95 -12.80
N GLY A 362 -25.65 -0.33 -12.94
CA GLY A 362 -24.93 -0.85 -14.11
C GLY A 362 -25.41 -2.21 -14.58
N SER A 363 -25.10 -2.52 -15.84
CA SER A 363 -25.48 -3.75 -16.52
C SER A 363 -24.49 -4.08 -17.63
N VAL A 364 -24.41 -5.35 -18.03
CA VAL A 364 -23.69 -5.78 -19.23
C VAL A 364 -24.61 -6.55 -20.17
N ALA A 365 -24.49 -6.29 -21.47
CA ALA A 365 -25.24 -6.96 -22.53
C ALA A 365 -24.30 -7.49 -23.60
N TYR A 366 -24.57 -8.70 -24.09
CA TYR A 366 -23.75 -9.39 -25.08
C TYR A 366 -24.42 -9.39 -26.46
N THR A 367 -23.61 -9.36 -27.51
CA THR A 367 -24.03 -9.55 -28.91
C THR A 367 -23.00 -10.43 -29.61
N GLY A 368 -23.48 -11.35 -30.44
CA GLY A 368 -22.68 -12.45 -30.97
C GLY A 368 -22.64 -13.63 -30.00
N ASP A 369 -21.83 -14.63 -30.34
CA ASP A 369 -21.61 -15.86 -29.61
C ASP A 369 -20.62 -15.60 -28.47
N TRP A 370 -21.13 -15.74 -27.24
CA TRP A 370 -20.34 -15.72 -26.01
C TRP A 370 -20.56 -17.02 -25.26
N ASN A 371 -19.44 -17.62 -24.84
CA ASN A 371 -19.48 -18.72 -23.89
C ASN A 371 -19.47 -18.14 -22.48
N SER A 372 -19.96 -18.91 -21.53
CA SER A 372 -19.95 -18.58 -20.10
C SER A 372 -19.70 -19.84 -19.29
N GLY A 373 -19.04 -19.73 -18.14
CA GLY A 373 -18.84 -20.88 -17.27
C GLY A 373 -18.27 -20.50 -15.92
N SER A 374 -18.22 -21.49 -15.02
CA SER A 374 -17.67 -21.34 -13.66
C SER A 374 -16.32 -22.06 -13.48
N GLY A 375 -15.57 -22.22 -14.58
CA GLY A 375 -14.40 -23.10 -14.65
C GLY A 375 -13.08 -22.44 -14.24
N CYS A 376 -13.05 -21.12 -14.12
CA CYS A 376 -11.82 -20.38 -13.87
C CYS A 376 -11.45 -20.24 -12.38
N GLY A 377 -12.33 -20.64 -11.46
CA GLY A 377 -12.00 -20.81 -10.03
C GLY A 377 -11.50 -19.51 -9.39
N VAL A 378 -10.37 -19.57 -8.69
CA VAL A 378 -9.77 -18.42 -7.98
C VAL A 378 -9.16 -17.35 -8.90
N GLN A 379 -9.24 -17.55 -10.22
CA GLN A 379 -8.73 -16.61 -11.23
C GLN A 379 -9.80 -15.65 -11.76
N CYS A 380 -11.07 -15.83 -11.38
CA CYS A 380 -12.12 -14.89 -11.75
C CYS A 380 -12.92 -14.43 -10.56
N PHE A 381 -13.57 -13.28 -10.72
CA PHE A 381 -14.53 -12.80 -9.78
C PHE A 381 -15.69 -13.81 -9.69
N TRP A 382 -16.00 -14.25 -8.47
CA TRP A 382 -17.02 -15.28 -8.21
C TRP A 382 -16.87 -16.61 -8.97
N SER A 383 -15.65 -16.90 -9.44
CA SER A 383 -15.31 -18.10 -10.17
C SER A 383 -16.09 -18.28 -11.48
N ASP A 384 -16.70 -17.23 -12.03
CA ASP A 384 -17.33 -17.23 -13.35
C ASP A 384 -16.64 -16.29 -14.34
N ASP A 385 -16.76 -16.58 -15.64
CA ASP A 385 -16.36 -15.68 -16.72
C ASP A 385 -17.19 -15.88 -17.99
N HIS A 386 -17.18 -14.85 -18.85
CA HIS A 386 -17.66 -14.91 -20.23
C HIS A 386 -16.49 -14.75 -21.19
N TRP A 387 -16.46 -15.53 -22.26
CA TRP A 387 -15.42 -15.41 -23.29
C TRP A 387 -15.92 -15.67 -24.70
N SER A 388 -15.29 -15.00 -25.67
CA SER A 388 -15.57 -15.20 -27.09
C SER A 388 -14.31 -15.05 -27.95
N ALA A 389 -14.25 -15.81 -29.04
CA ALA A 389 -13.28 -15.62 -30.13
C ALA A 389 -13.97 -15.22 -31.45
N GLU A 390 -15.29 -15.00 -31.42
CA GLU A 390 -16.03 -14.56 -32.60
C GLU A 390 -15.69 -13.11 -32.91
N SER A 391 -15.00 -12.86 -34.03
CA SER A 391 -14.68 -11.50 -34.46
C SER A 391 -15.95 -10.67 -34.64
N GLY A 392 -16.01 -9.52 -33.97
CA GLY A 392 -17.16 -8.63 -34.00
C GLY A 392 -18.16 -8.82 -32.86
N ALA A 393 -18.08 -9.92 -32.09
CA ALA A 393 -18.86 -10.10 -30.87
C ALA A 393 -18.52 -9.00 -29.85
N THR A 394 -19.51 -8.57 -29.07
CA THR A 394 -19.36 -7.46 -28.12
C THR A 394 -19.96 -7.72 -26.76
N ALA A 395 -19.32 -7.21 -25.72
CA ALA A 395 -19.89 -6.99 -24.40
C ALA A 395 -20.03 -5.47 -24.18
N THR A 396 -21.25 -4.99 -23.95
CA THR A 396 -21.54 -3.57 -23.72
C THR A 396 -21.95 -3.35 -22.28
N TRP A 397 -21.10 -2.68 -21.53
CA TRP A 397 -21.35 -2.25 -20.17
C TRP A 397 -22.07 -0.90 -20.20
N THR A 398 -23.22 -0.81 -19.54
CA THR A 398 -23.88 0.47 -19.24
C THR A 398 -23.66 0.77 -17.78
N PHE A 399 -23.24 1.99 -17.45
CA PHE A 399 -22.93 2.38 -16.07
C PHE A 399 -23.30 3.84 -15.82
N THR A 400 -23.51 4.23 -14.57
CA THR A 400 -23.70 5.61 -14.16
C THR A 400 -22.59 6.02 -13.19
N GLY A 401 -21.74 6.94 -13.61
CA GLY A 401 -20.55 7.33 -12.84
C GLY A 401 -19.62 8.24 -13.63
N THR A 402 -18.40 8.40 -13.14
CA THR A 402 -17.34 9.23 -13.72
C THR A 402 -16.24 8.37 -14.34
N LYS A 403 -16.13 7.08 -13.96
CA LYS A 403 -15.10 6.18 -14.48
C LYS A 403 -15.50 4.70 -14.38
N ILE A 404 -14.95 3.86 -15.24
CA ILE A 404 -15.08 2.40 -15.20
C ILE A 404 -13.72 1.73 -15.40
N ALA A 405 -13.43 0.69 -14.62
CA ALA A 405 -12.25 -0.17 -14.75
C ALA A 405 -12.69 -1.63 -14.97
N LEU A 406 -12.15 -2.28 -16.01
CA LEU A 406 -12.47 -3.67 -16.35
C LEU A 406 -11.32 -4.59 -15.95
N LEU A 407 -11.63 -5.59 -15.13
CA LEU A 407 -10.73 -6.65 -14.70
C LEU A 407 -11.18 -7.98 -15.27
N SER A 408 -10.23 -8.77 -15.75
CA SER A 408 -10.48 -10.13 -16.27
C SER A 408 -9.17 -10.91 -16.38
N VAL A 409 -9.22 -12.09 -16.97
CA VAL A 409 -8.08 -12.98 -17.14
C VAL A 409 -7.22 -12.54 -18.34
N ARG A 410 -5.91 -12.62 -18.17
CA ARG A 410 -4.94 -12.71 -19.27
C ARG A 410 -4.38 -14.12 -19.36
N ASP A 411 -4.31 -14.69 -20.56
CA ASP A 411 -3.92 -16.08 -20.79
C ASP A 411 -3.26 -16.26 -22.16
N THR A 412 -2.61 -17.41 -22.31
CA THR A 412 -1.88 -17.86 -23.50
C THR A 412 -2.74 -17.99 -24.75
N GLY A 413 -4.06 -18.13 -24.60
CA GLY A 413 -5.03 -18.19 -25.70
C GLY A 413 -5.81 -16.89 -25.93
N ASN A 414 -5.53 -15.83 -25.16
CA ASN A 414 -6.24 -14.58 -25.30
C ASN A 414 -5.68 -13.71 -26.43
N GLY A 415 -6.56 -12.93 -27.06
CA GLY A 415 -6.25 -12.03 -28.15
C GLY A 415 -6.50 -10.57 -27.80
N ILE A 416 -6.79 -9.79 -28.83
CA ILE A 416 -6.93 -8.34 -28.72
C ILE A 416 -8.42 -7.98 -28.60
N ALA A 417 -8.74 -7.13 -27.63
CA ALA A 417 -10.05 -6.49 -27.50
C ALA A 417 -9.97 -5.04 -27.94
N ALA A 418 -11.05 -4.52 -28.54
CA ALA A 418 -11.23 -3.11 -28.84
C ALA A 418 -12.26 -2.49 -27.89
N PHE A 419 -11.95 -1.32 -27.33
CA PHE A 419 -12.74 -0.61 -26.33
C PHE A 419 -13.18 0.74 -26.86
N SER A 420 -14.46 1.05 -26.75
CA SER A 420 -15.06 2.33 -27.11
C SER A 420 -15.97 2.81 -25.98
N VAL A 421 -15.78 4.06 -25.55
CA VAL A 421 -16.66 4.73 -24.58
C VAL A 421 -17.61 5.66 -25.34
N ASP A 422 -18.91 5.54 -25.08
CA ASP A 422 -19.96 6.38 -25.65
C ASP A 422 -19.95 6.47 -27.19
N GLY A 423 -19.58 5.37 -27.84
CA GLY A 423 -19.46 5.30 -29.31
C GLY A 423 -18.26 6.07 -29.88
N GLY A 424 -17.33 6.50 -29.03
CA GLY A 424 -16.06 7.12 -29.42
C GLY A 424 -15.11 6.16 -30.15
N ALA A 425 -13.94 6.68 -30.54
CA ALA A 425 -12.94 5.89 -31.24
C ALA A 425 -12.48 4.69 -30.42
N GLU A 426 -12.28 3.56 -31.09
CA GLU A 426 -11.80 2.35 -30.42
C GLU A 426 -10.31 2.47 -30.07
N THR A 427 -9.97 1.96 -28.89
CA THR A 427 -8.58 1.68 -28.47
C THR A 427 -8.43 0.20 -28.24
N THR A 428 -7.28 -0.38 -28.56
CA THR A 428 -7.05 -1.82 -28.41
C THR A 428 -6.25 -2.16 -27.17
N ARG A 429 -6.51 -3.32 -26.58
CA ARG A 429 -5.67 -3.93 -25.54
C ARG A 429 -5.48 -5.40 -25.85
N ASP A 430 -4.25 -5.86 -25.69
CA ASP A 430 -3.92 -7.27 -25.80
C ASP A 430 -4.10 -7.95 -24.45
N TYR A 431 -4.86 -9.04 -24.45
CA TYR A 431 -5.12 -9.87 -23.27
C TYR A 431 -4.17 -11.06 -23.20
N TYR A 432 -3.25 -11.22 -24.16
CA TYR A 432 -2.24 -12.27 -24.11
C TYR A 432 -1.39 -12.16 -22.84
N GLY A 433 -1.16 -13.31 -22.21
CA GLY A 433 -0.17 -13.49 -21.17
C GLY A 433 0.50 -14.85 -21.31
N ALA A 434 1.84 -14.91 -21.20
CA ALA A 434 2.58 -16.17 -21.25
C ALA A 434 2.27 -17.09 -20.04
N ILE A 435 1.77 -16.49 -18.96
CA ILE A 435 1.28 -17.16 -17.76
C ILE A 435 -0.15 -16.69 -17.53
N ARG A 436 -1.08 -17.62 -17.31
CA ARG A 436 -2.46 -17.28 -16.96
C ARG A 436 -2.48 -16.53 -15.64
N MET A 437 -3.08 -15.34 -15.65
CA MET A 437 -3.31 -14.52 -14.46
C MET A 437 -4.72 -13.94 -14.52
N GLY A 438 -5.48 -14.18 -13.47
CA GLY A 438 -6.80 -13.65 -13.23
C GLY A 438 -6.79 -12.25 -12.63
N GLU A 439 -7.97 -11.61 -12.62
CA GLU A 439 -8.17 -10.32 -11.94
C GLU A 439 -7.18 -9.24 -12.40
N GLN A 440 -6.77 -9.28 -13.67
CA GLN A 440 -5.85 -8.33 -14.27
C GLN A 440 -6.61 -7.11 -14.76
N LEU A 441 -6.07 -5.92 -14.50
CA LEU A 441 -6.61 -4.68 -15.03
C LEU A 441 -6.38 -4.61 -16.54
N ASN A 442 -7.46 -4.77 -17.31
CA ASN A 442 -7.38 -4.77 -18.77
C ASN A 442 -7.72 -3.41 -19.38
N TYR A 443 -8.59 -2.64 -18.72
CA TYR A 443 -8.99 -1.32 -19.21
C TYR A 443 -9.40 -0.39 -18.06
N VAL A 444 -9.11 0.90 -18.23
CA VAL A 444 -9.66 2.00 -17.42
C VAL A 444 -10.14 3.06 -18.40
N SER A 445 -11.36 3.57 -18.24
CA SER A 445 -11.86 4.67 -19.06
C SER A 445 -11.11 5.97 -18.76
N PRO A 446 -11.14 6.95 -19.68
CA PRO A 446 -10.89 8.34 -19.31
C PRO A 446 -11.83 8.79 -18.17
N GLU A 447 -11.50 9.92 -17.56
CA GLU A 447 -12.43 10.64 -16.69
C GLU A 447 -13.62 11.15 -17.51
N LEU A 448 -14.84 10.90 -17.02
CA LEU A 448 -16.09 11.28 -17.67
C LEU A 448 -16.89 12.21 -16.74
N PRO A 449 -17.71 13.14 -17.30
CA PRO A 449 -18.70 13.84 -16.49
C PRO A 449 -19.63 12.83 -15.83
N TYR A 450 -20.04 13.05 -14.58
CA TYR A 450 -21.00 12.16 -13.93
C TYR A 450 -22.28 12.03 -14.77
N GLY A 451 -22.60 10.81 -15.18
CA GLY A 451 -23.76 10.52 -16.00
C GLY A 451 -23.85 9.06 -16.38
N THR A 452 -24.83 8.72 -17.20
CA THR A 452 -24.95 7.38 -17.79
C THR A 452 -24.07 7.27 -19.02
N HIS A 453 -23.23 6.25 -19.06
CA HIS A 453 -22.25 5.99 -20.10
C HIS A 453 -22.32 4.53 -20.57
N THR A 454 -21.69 4.29 -21.72
CA THR A 454 -21.49 2.94 -22.26
C THR A 454 -20.02 2.67 -22.52
N LEU A 455 -19.53 1.51 -22.07
CA LEU A 455 -18.25 0.94 -22.48
C LEU A 455 -18.53 -0.30 -23.33
N ARG A 456 -18.23 -0.21 -24.62
CA ARG A 456 -18.33 -1.34 -25.55
C ARG A 456 -16.97 -2.00 -25.71
N VAL A 457 -16.89 -3.29 -25.37
CA VAL A 457 -15.74 -4.17 -25.63
C VAL A 457 -16.07 -5.06 -26.82
N ARG A 458 -15.23 -5.06 -27.84
CA ARG A 458 -15.40 -5.85 -29.07
C ARG A 458 -14.24 -6.82 -29.24
N VAL A 459 -14.56 -8.08 -29.53
CA VAL A 459 -13.58 -9.08 -29.95
C VAL A 459 -13.07 -8.72 -31.33
N THR A 460 -11.77 -8.46 -31.49
CA THR A 460 -11.23 -8.10 -32.80
C THR A 460 -11.05 -9.32 -33.70
N GLY A 461 -10.86 -10.51 -33.10
CA GLY A 461 -10.42 -11.71 -33.81
C GLY A 461 -8.94 -11.68 -34.17
N THR A 462 -8.19 -10.67 -33.72
CA THR A 462 -6.75 -10.56 -33.88
C THR A 462 -6.05 -10.91 -32.56
N LYS A 463 -4.78 -11.27 -32.64
CA LYS A 463 -3.97 -11.72 -31.50
C LYS A 463 -2.50 -11.43 -31.73
N ASP A 464 -1.73 -11.42 -30.66
CA ASP A 464 -0.28 -11.50 -30.75
C ASP A 464 0.19 -12.81 -31.42
N ALA A 465 1.39 -12.78 -32.01
CA ALA A 465 1.97 -13.95 -32.65
C ALA A 465 2.19 -15.12 -31.67
N SER A 466 2.53 -14.81 -30.41
CA SER A 466 2.75 -15.78 -29.33
C SER A 466 1.46 -16.37 -28.76
N SER A 467 0.31 -15.74 -29.00
CA SER A 467 -0.97 -16.26 -28.51
C SER A 467 -1.45 -17.48 -29.29
N GLY A 468 -2.02 -18.47 -28.60
CA GLY A 468 -2.59 -19.68 -29.22
C GLY A 468 -3.94 -19.45 -29.90
N ALA A 469 -4.67 -18.40 -29.53
CA ALA A 469 -6.01 -18.09 -30.04
C ALA A 469 -6.34 -16.60 -29.90
N ALA A 470 -7.55 -16.18 -30.24
CA ALA A 470 -7.98 -14.78 -30.19
C ALA A 470 -9.15 -14.55 -29.22
N PHE A 471 -9.17 -15.30 -28.11
CA PHE A 471 -10.25 -15.16 -27.13
C PHE A 471 -10.14 -13.83 -26.37
N VAL A 472 -11.28 -13.17 -26.15
CA VAL A 472 -11.40 -12.09 -25.16
C VAL A 472 -12.26 -12.64 -24.02
N SER A 473 -11.72 -12.58 -22.80
CA SER A 473 -12.45 -12.90 -21.57
C SER A 473 -12.95 -11.60 -20.93
N ILE A 474 -14.09 -11.69 -20.25
CA ILE A 474 -14.80 -10.63 -19.55
C ILE A 474 -15.24 -11.20 -18.21
N ASP A 475 -15.04 -10.45 -17.13
CA ASP A 475 -15.25 -10.93 -15.76
C ASP A 475 -15.95 -9.85 -14.91
N ARG A 476 -15.25 -8.82 -14.42
CA ARG A 476 -15.91 -7.75 -13.66
C ARG A 476 -15.48 -6.34 -14.05
N ALA A 477 -16.37 -5.40 -13.76
CA ALA A 477 -16.09 -3.98 -13.80
C ALA A 477 -16.26 -3.33 -12.42
N GLU A 478 -15.37 -2.41 -12.09
CA GLU A 478 -15.52 -1.46 -10.98
C GLU A 478 -15.88 -0.09 -11.56
N VAL A 479 -16.95 0.52 -11.06
CA VAL A 479 -17.45 1.84 -11.49
C VAL A 479 -17.26 2.82 -10.34
N TYR A 480 -16.83 4.02 -10.67
CA TYR A 480 -16.57 5.12 -9.73
C TYR A 480 -17.52 6.27 -10.04
N SER A 481 -17.94 7.03 -9.02
CA SER A 481 -18.92 8.12 -9.16
C SER A 481 -18.54 9.43 -8.48
N ASN A 482 -17.34 9.48 -7.89
CA ASN A 482 -16.81 10.66 -7.23
C ASN A 482 -16.17 11.63 -8.22
#